data_AF-A0A4V2NEK8-F1
#
_entry.id   AF-A0A4V2NEK8-F1
#
_cell.length_a   1.000
_cell.length_b   1.000
_cell.length_c   1.000
_cell.angle_alpha   90.00
_cell.angle_beta   90.00
_cell.angle_gamma   90.00
#
_symmetry.space_group_name_H-M   'P 1'
#
loop_
_entity.id
_entity.type
_entity.pdbx_description
1 polymer ?
#
loop_
_entity_poly.entity_id
_entity_poly.type
_entity_poly.pdbx_seq_one_letter_code
_entity_poly.pdbx_strand_id
1 'polypeptide(L)'
;AVRLREAGVATEVIAVSAGVTQCQETLRTALAIGADRAILIESGEDLQPLAVAKLLKALVDKEQPQLVILGKQAIDDDSNQTGQMLAALANLPQATFASKVVVADGKATVSREVDGGAETLSLTLPAVITTDLRLNEPRYVTL
;
A
#
# COMPACT_ATOMS: atom_id res chain seq x y z
N ALA A 1 7.25 1.59 -2.42
CA ALA A 1 7.84 1.51 -1.07
C ALA A 1 9.37 1.41 -1.11
N VAL A 2 9.97 0.32 -1.63
CA VAL A 2 11.44 0.12 -1.63
C VAL A 2 12.22 1.28 -2.24
N ARG A 3 11.79 1.83 -3.40
CA ARG A 3 12.45 3.02 -3.98
C ARG A 3 12.47 4.24 -3.05
N LEU A 4 11.44 4.42 -2.21
CA LEU A 4 11.42 5.49 -1.21
C LEU A 4 12.43 5.22 -0.08
N ARG A 5 12.59 3.94 0.29
CA ARG A 5 13.61 3.53 1.27
C ARG A 5 15.02 3.75 0.74
N GLU A 6 15.29 3.37 -0.50
CA GLU A 6 16.60 3.58 -1.15
C GLU A 6 16.95 5.06 -1.34
N ALA A 7 15.95 5.90 -1.59
CA ALA A 7 16.12 7.35 -1.68
C ALA A 7 16.29 8.03 -0.31
N GLY A 8 16.28 7.28 0.80
CA GLY A 8 16.38 7.82 2.16
C GLY A 8 15.13 8.55 2.65
N VAL A 9 14.01 8.43 1.93
CA VAL A 9 12.74 9.10 2.27
C VAL A 9 11.93 8.27 3.28
N ALA A 10 11.98 6.95 3.18
CA ALA A 10 11.40 6.03 4.16
C ALA A 10 12.51 5.44 5.04
N THR A 11 12.21 5.15 6.30
CA THR A 11 13.15 4.54 7.26
C THR A 11 12.91 3.05 7.46
N GLU A 12 11.72 2.55 7.12
CA GLU A 12 11.30 1.14 7.22
C GLU A 12 10.20 0.84 6.19
N VAL A 13 10.21 -0.36 5.62
CA VAL A 13 9.17 -0.91 4.77
C VAL A 13 8.67 -2.20 5.41
N ILE A 14 7.41 -2.18 5.85
CA ILE A 14 6.71 -3.33 6.42
C ILE A 14 5.79 -3.92 5.35
N ALA A 15 6.05 -5.14 4.92
CA ALA A 15 5.14 -5.88 4.04
C ALA A 15 4.04 -6.56 4.88
N VAL A 16 2.78 -6.46 4.44
CA VAL A 16 1.65 -7.04 5.16
C VAL A 16 0.80 -7.87 4.20
N SER A 17 0.38 -9.05 4.64
CA SER A 17 -0.61 -9.88 3.96
C SER A 17 -1.59 -10.43 5.00
N ALA A 18 -2.86 -10.57 4.63
CA ALA A 18 -3.90 -11.13 5.47
C ALA A 18 -4.54 -12.32 4.74
N GLY A 19 -4.57 -13.49 5.37
CA GLY A 19 -5.05 -14.72 4.74
C GLY A 19 -4.40 -15.96 5.35
N VAL A 20 -4.43 -17.05 4.61
CA VAL A 20 -3.94 -18.36 5.05
C VAL A 20 -2.40 -18.39 5.20
N THR A 21 -1.87 -19.41 5.86
CA THR A 21 -0.43 -19.59 6.10
C THR A 21 0.40 -19.49 4.81
N GLN A 22 -0.14 -19.89 3.66
CA GLN A 22 0.53 -19.84 2.35
C GLN A 22 0.89 -18.41 1.92
N CYS A 23 0.20 -17.38 2.44
CA CYS A 23 0.55 -15.98 2.20
C CYS A 23 1.98 -15.62 2.66
N GLN A 24 2.61 -16.46 3.50
CA GLN A 24 4.03 -16.34 3.83
C GLN A 24 4.95 -16.35 2.59
N GLU A 25 4.60 -17.08 1.53
CA GLU A 25 5.41 -17.11 0.30
C GLU A 25 5.41 -15.76 -0.39
N THR A 26 4.25 -15.12 -0.51
CA THR A 26 4.11 -13.75 -1.03
C THR A 26 4.92 -12.75 -0.19
N LEU A 27 4.89 -12.90 1.14
CA LEU A 27 5.66 -12.07 2.05
C LEU A 27 7.17 -12.28 1.90
N ARG A 28 7.65 -13.51 1.72
CA ARG A 28 9.07 -13.80 1.44
C ARG A 28 9.54 -13.13 0.15
N THR A 29 8.71 -13.11 -0.89
CA THR A 29 9.00 -12.36 -2.11
C THR A 29 9.12 -10.86 -1.84
N ALA A 30 8.21 -10.28 -1.05
CA ALA A 30 8.30 -8.86 -0.69
C ALA A 30 9.58 -8.53 0.10
N LEU A 31 9.99 -9.40 1.03
CA LEU A 31 11.27 -9.28 1.74
C LEU A 31 12.45 -9.34 0.77
N ALA A 32 12.46 -10.29 -0.16
CA ALA A 32 13.53 -10.43 -1.14
C ALA A 32 13.61 -9.24 -2.13
N ILE A 33 12.50 -8.56 -2.40
CA ILE A 33 12.47 -7.32 -3.19
C ILE A 33 13.08 -6.13 -2.42
N GLY A 34 13.11 -6.19 -1.08
CA GLY A 34 13.72 -5.17 -0.22
C GLY A 34 12.79 -4.58 0.85
N ALA A 35 11.71 -5.28 1.25
CA ALA A 35 11.01 -4.96 2.49
C ALA A 35 11.87 -5.37 3.70
N ASP A 36 11.82 -4.61 4.80
CA ASP A 36 12.63 -4.85 6.00
C ASP A 36 12.08 -5.98 6.86
N ARG A 37 10.75 -6.02 7.02
CA ARG A 37 10.05 -7.09 7.73
C ARG A 37 8.67 -7.32 7.16
N ALA A 38 8.09 -8.46 7.54
CA ALA A 38 6.80 -8.90 7.09
C ALA A 38 5.86 -9.20 8.26
N ILE A 39 4.57 -8.95 8.08
CA ILE A 39 3.50 -9.33 9.00
C ILE A 39 2.48 -10.15 8.24
N LEU A 40 2.23 -11.37 8.71
CA LEU A 40 1.08 -12.16 8.31
C LEU A 40 -0.03 -11.95 9.34
N ILE A 41 -1.21 -11.53 8.87
CA ILE A 41 -2.44 -11.61 9.64
C ILE A 41 -3.12 -12.92 9.23
N GLU A 42 -2.89 -13.97 10.01
CA GLU A 42 -3.38 -15.30 9.67
C GLU A 42 -4.90 -15.39 9.86
N SER A 43 -5.59 -15.84 8.81
CA SER A 43 -7.03 -16.12 8.81
C SER A 43 -7.35 -17.25 7.84
N GLY A 44 -8.21 -18.18 8.27
CA GLY A 44 -8.79 -19.21 7.40
C GLY A 44 -10.11 -18.79 6.74
N GLU A 45 -10.58 -17.56 7.00
CA GLU A 45 -11.81 -17.02 6.44
C GLU A 45 -11.60 -16.42 5.05
N ASP A 46 -12.68 -16.37 4.26
CA ASP A 46 -12.72 -15.60 3.03
C ASP A 46 -12.84 -14.11 3.35
N LEU A 47 -11.71 -13.40 3.32
CA LEU A 47 -11.60 -12.01 3.75
C LEU A 47 -12.07 -11.04 2.67
N GLN A 48 -13.27 -10.51 2.86
CA GLN A 48 -13.81 -9.43 2.02
C GLN A 48 -13.08 -8.08 2.27
N PRO A 49 -13.11 -7.12 1.32
CA PRO A 49 -12.36 -5.85 1.41
C PRO A 49 -12.53 -5.08 2.72
N LEU A 50 -13.75 -5.04 3.29
CA LEU A 50 -14.01 -4.37 4.57
C LEU A 50 -13.29 -5.05 5.74
N ALA A 51 -13.23 -6.38 5.76
CA ALA A 51 -12.52 -7.12 6.79
C ALA A 51 -11.02 -6.83 6.70
N VAL A 52 -10.45 -6.89 5.48
CA VAL A 52 -9.04 -6.53 5.24
C VAL A 52 -8.76 -5.10 5.68
N ALA A 53 -9.60 -4.13 5.33
CA ALA A 53 -9.43 -2.73 5.72
C ALA A 53 -9.45 -2.54 7.25
N LYS A 54 -10.31 -3.25 7.99
CA LYS A 54 -10.33 -3.22 9.46
C LYS A 54 -9.07 -3.83 10.08
N LEU A 55 -8.59 -4.94 9.53
CA LEU A 55 -7.35 -5.58 9.97
C LEU A 55 -6.14 -4.66 9.73
N LEU A 56 -6.07 -4.05 8.55
CA LEU A 56 -5.04 -3.07 8.23
C LEU A 56 -5.13 -1.82 9.11
N LYS A 57 -6.34 -1.34 9.44
CA LYS A 57 -6.52 -0.22 10.38
C LYS A 57 -5.92 -0.54 11.75
N ALA A 58 -6.12 -1.74 12.27
CA ALA A 58 -5.52 -2.16 13.53
C ALA A 58 -3.97 -2.15 13.47
N LEU A 59 -3.39 -2.50 12.32
CA LEU A 59 -1.94 -2.36 12.10
C LEU A 59 -1.51 -0.90 11.95
N VAL A 60 -2.29 -0.04 11.28
CA VAL A 60 -2.01 1.40 11.21
C VAL A 60 -1.97 2.01 12.60
N ASP A 61 -2.90 1.65 13.48
CA ASP A 61 -2.90 2.11 14.87
C ASP A 61 -1.68 1.62 15.65
N LYS A 62 -1.21 0.40 15.38
CA LYS A 62 -0.09 -0.22 16.11
C LYS A 62 1.28 0.27 15.62
N GLU A 63 1.47 0.27 14.30
CA GLU A 63 2.75 0.55 13.63
C GLU A 63 2.93 2.04 13.32
N GLN A 64 1.84 2.83 13.37
CA GLN A 64 1.83 4.28 13.11
C GLN A 64 2.59 4.70 11.83
N PRO A 65 2.35 4.04 10.67
CA PRO A 65 3.06 4.34 9.45
C PRO A 65 2.69 5.73 8.92
N GLN A 66 3.68 6.46 8.41
CA GLN A 66 3.44 7.75 7.76
C GLN A 66 2.83 7.62 6.37
N LEU A 67 2.95 6.45 5.73
CA LEU A 67 2.38 6.19 4.41
C LEU A 67 1.98 4.73 4.28
N VAL A 68 0.75 4.48 3.85
CA VAL A 68 0.26 3.14 3.50
C VAL A 68 0.10 3.05 1.98
N ILE A 69 0.65 2.01 1.37
CA ILE A 69 0.60 1.78 -0.07
C ILE A 69 -0.10 0.44 -0.33
N LEU A 70 -1.16 0.46 -1.14
CA LEU A 70 -1.87 -0.72 -1.61
C LEU A 70 -1.89 -0.75 -3.15
N GLY A 71 -2.20 -1.91 -3.74
CA GLY A 71 -2.59 -1.98 -5.14
C GLY A 71 -3.94 -1.30 -5.39
N LYS A 72 -4.21 -0.87 -6.63
CA LYS A 72 -5.51 -0.32 -7.05
C LYS A 72 -6.67 -1.31 -6.83
N GLN A 73 -6.49 -2.55 -7.26
CA GLN A 73 -7.47 -3.62 -7.15
C GLN A 73 -6.73 -4.95 -7.05
N ALA A 74 -7.33 -5.90 -6.33
CA ALA A 74 -6.94 -7.30 -6.44
C ALA A 74 -7.66 -7.90 -7.66
N ILE A 75 -6.98 -8.79 -8.40
CA ILE A 75 -7.49 -9.32 -9.67
C ILE A 75 -8.47 -10.48 -9.51
N ASP A 76 -8.57 -11.02 -8.30
CA ASP A 76 -9.47 -12.11 -7.92
C ASP A 76 -10.87 -11.60 -7.58
N ASP A 77 -10.97 -10.50 -6.83
CA ASP A 77 -12.24 -9.88 -6.43
C ASP A 77 -12.66 -8.65 -7.27
N ASP A 78 -11.73 -8.07 -8.04
CA ASP A 78 -11.88 -6.85 -8.85
C ASP A 78 -12.59 -5.68 -8.13
N SER A 79 -12.47 -5.63 -6.80
CA SER A 79 -13.37 -4.79 -5.98
C SER A 79 -12.94 -3.33 -5.91
N ASN A 80 -11.64 -3.03 -5.98
CA ASN A 80 -11.10 -1.66 -5.89
C ASN A 80 -11.65 -0.89 -4.67
N GLN A 81 -11.55 -1.48 -3.48
CA GLN A 81 -12.24 -0.98 -2.28
C GLN A 81 -11.34 -0.85 -1.04
N THR A 82 -10.43 -1.81 -0.82
CA THR A 82 -9.67 -1.93 0.44
C THR A 82 -8.91 -0.66 0.82
N GLY A 83 -8.24 -0.01 -0.14
CA GLY A 83 -7.48 1.21 0.13
C GLY A 83 -8.37 2.39 0.55
N GLN A 84 -9.48 2.59 -0.16
CA GLN A 84 -10.44 3.66 0.13
C GLN A 84 -11.16 3.44 1.47
N MET A 85 -11.54 2.19 1.76
CA MET A 85 -12.14 1.81 3.03
C MET A 85 -11.15 2.02 4.19
N LEU A 86 -9.89 1.63 4.03
CA LEU A 86 -8.86 1.86 5.05
C LEU A 86 -8.68 3.35 5.33
N ALA A 87 -8.57 4.17 4.28
CA ALA A 87 -8.45 5.63 4.43
C ALA A 87 -9.63 6.22 5.21
N ALA A 88 -10.86 5.80 4.89
CA ALA A 88 -12.06 6.24 5.60
C ALA A 88 -12.06 5.79 7.08
N LEU A 89 -11.73 4.52 7.34
CA LEU A 89 -11.70 3.96 8.70
C LEU A 89 -10.61 4.57 9.58
N ALA A 90 -9.48 4.94 9.00
CA ALA A 90 -8.37 5.58 9.69
C ALA A 90 -8.47 7.12 9.69
N ASN A 91 -9.50 7.68 9.04
CA ASN A 91 -9.68 9.13 8.83
C ASN A 91 -8.43 9.80 8.23
N LEU A 92 -7.86 9.18 7.19
CA LEU A 92 -6.66 9.63 6.51
C LEU A 92 -6.96 10.16 5.10
N PRO A 93 -6.21 11.17 4.63
CA PRO A 93 -6.25 11.58 3.22
C PRO A 93 -5.80 10.43 2.31
N GLN A 94 -6.37 10.39 1.11
CA GLN A 94 -6.06 9.33 0.13
C GLN A 94 -5.83 9.86 -1.28
N ALA A 95 -5.01 9.14 -2.03
CA ALA A 95 -4.89 9.28 -3.48
C ALA A 95 -4.88 7.89 -4.13
N THR A 96 -5.95 7.56 -4.86
CA THR A 96 -6.03 6.29 -5.60
C THR A 96 -5.44 6.40 -7.00
N PHE A 97 -5.10 5.27 -7.61
CA PHE A 97 -4.67 5.17 -9.01
C PHE A 97 -3.41 6.01 -9.29
N ALA A 98 -2.48 6.04 -8.33
CA ALA A 98 -1.27 6.80 -8.43
C ALA A 98 -0.38 6.27 -9.56
N SER A 99 -0.02 7.14 -10.51
CA SER A 99 0.98 6.91 -11.56
C SER A 99 2.31 7.62 -11.27
N LYS A 100 2.34 8.53 -10.30
CA LYS A 100 3.58 9.11 -9.75
C LYS A 100 3.40 9.48 -8.28
N VAL A 101 4.43 9.25 -7.46
CA VAL A 101 4.45 9.64 -6.04
C VAL A 101 5.77 10.32 -5.73
N VAL A 102 5.70 11.52 -5.16
CA VAL A 102 6.85 12.26 -4.61
C VAL A 102 6.54 12.57 -3.15
N VAL A 103 7.43 12.20 -2.24
CA VAL A 103 7.27 12.45 -0.81
C VAL A 103 8.37 13.39 -0.35
N ALA A 104 7.99 14.52 0.23
CA ALA A 104 8.88 15.54 0.76
C ALA A 104 8.13 16.40 1.79
N ASP A 105 8.84 16.95 2.77
CA ASP A 105 8.33 17.96 3.72
C ASP A 105 6.99 17.57 4.39
N GLY A 106 6.86 16.30 4.80
CA GLY A 106 5.65 15.79 5.46
C GLY A 106 4.43 15.65 4.55
N LYS A 107 4.61 15.70 3.23
CA LYS A 107 3.54 15.57 2.23
C LYS A 107 3.86 14.54 1.16
N ALA A 108 2.80 13.97 0.59
CA ALA A 108 2.85 13.19 -0.64
C ALA A 108 2.17 13.95 -1.78
N THR A 109 2.94 14.30 -2.81
CA THR A 109 2.41 14.81 -4.08
C THR A 109 2.21 13.63 -5.01
N VAL A 110 0.96 13.39 -5.42
CA VAL A 110 0.54 12.20 -6.14
C VAL A 110 -0.13 12.59 -7.44
N SER A 111 0.43 12.17 -8.58
CA SER A 111 -0.27 12.21 -9.87
C SER A 111 -1.07 10.91 -10.03
N ARG A 112 -2.34 11.06 -10.38
CA ARG A 112 -3.35 10.00 -10.40
C ARG A 112 -3.99 9.93 -11.77
N GLU A 113 -4.26 8.72 -12.23
CA GLU A 113 -5.01 8.51 -13.47
C GLU A 113 -6.51 8.71 -13.20
N VAL A 114 -7.14 9.53 -14.02
CA VAL A 114 -8.60 9.78 -14.06
C VAL A 114 -9.07 9.66 -15.50
N ASP A 115 -10.38 9.52 -15.74
CA ASP A 115 -10.90 9.27 -17.10
C ASP A 115 -10.49 10.34 -18.12
N GLY A 116 -10.36 11.60 -17.68
CA GLY A 116 -9.94 12.73 -18.52
C GLY A 116 -8.41 12.94 -18.64
N GLY A 117 -7.58 12.05 -18.09
CA GLY A 117 -6.12 12.17 -18.10
C GLY A 117 -5.50 12.01 -16.71
N ALA A 118 -4.76 13.01 -16.24
CA ALA A 118 -4.08 12.96 -14.95
C ALA A 118 -4.47 14.13 -14.05
N GLU A 119 -4.68 13.83 -12.76
CA GLU A 119 -4.91 14.81 -11.70
C GLU A 119 -3.74 14.75 -10.71
N THR A 120 -3.25 15.89 -10.22
CA THR A 120 -2.21 15.92 -9.18
C THR A 120 -2.77 16.44 -7.86
N LEU A 121 -2.66 15.64 -6.81
CA LEU A 121 -3.07 15.96 -5.45
C LEU A 121 -1.85 16.13 -4.53
N SER A 122 -2.01 16.91 -3.47
CA SER A 122 -1.04 17.00 -2.37
C SER A 122 -1.72 16.57 -1.07
N LEU A 123 -1.21 15.50 -0.46
CA LEU A 123 -1.73 14.93 0.79
C LEU A 123 -0.77 15.24 1.93
N THR A 124 -1.30 15.63 3.08
CA THR A 124 -0.51 15.69 4.32
C THR A 124 -0.36 14.28 4.87
N LEU A 125 0.84 13.91 5.32
CA LEU A 125 1.06 12.61 5.97
C LEU A 125 0.56 12.65 7.43
N PRO A 126 0.00 11.54 7.96
CA PRO A 126 -0.10 10.21 7.35
C PRO A 126 -1.16 10.11 6.24
N ALA A 127 -0.92 9.27 5.23
CA ALA A 127 -1.81 9.11 4.07
C ALA A 127 -1.90 7.68 3.54
N VAL A 128 -2.95 7.39 2.75
CA VAL A 128 -3.13 6.12 2.04
C VAL A 128 -3.05 6.35 0.52
N ILE A 129 -2.25 5.55 -0.17
CA ILE A 129 -2.13 5.60 -1.63
C ILE A 129 -2.47 4.23 -2.22
N THR A 130 -3.26 4.21 -3.30
CA THR A 130 -3.39 3.01 -4.15
C THR A 130 -2.67 3.23 -5.48
N THR A 131 -1.92 2.23 -5.93
CA THR A 131 -1.00 2.37 -7.07
C THR A 131 -1.62 1.82 -8.36
N ASP A 132 -1.49 2.58 -9.44
CA ASP A 132 -1.81 2.11 -10.80
C ASP A 132 -0.62 1.34 -11.40
N LEU A 133 -0.88 0.54 -12.44
CA LEU A 133 0.14 -0.20 -13.18
C LEU A 133 1.22 0.73 -13.76
N ARG A 134 0.86 1.98 -14.08
CA ARG A 134 1.79 2.97 -14.65
C ARG A 134 2.79 3.55 -13.64
N LEU A 135 2.63 3.29 -12.34
CA LEU A 135 3.49 3.90 -11.32
C LEU A 135 4.97 3.57 -11.50
N ASN A 136 5.26 2.29 -11.78
CA ASN A 136 6.61 1.79 -11.93
C ASN A 136 6.63 0.37 -12.52
N GLU A 137 7.79 -0.03 -13.01
CA GLU A 137 8.11 -1.43 -13.28
C GLU A 137 8.71 -2.06 -11.99
N PRO A 138 8.09 -3.12 -11.45
CA PRO A 138 8.68 -3.89 -10.36
C PRO A 138 10.00 -4.52 -10.78
N ARG A 139 10.98 -4.55 -9.87
CA ARG A 139 12.25 -5.25 -10.11
C ARG A 139 12.09 -6.75 -9.90
N TYR A 140 12.94 -7.53 -10.57
CA TYR A 140 13.08 -8.95 -10.29
C TYR A 140 13.96 -9.17 -9.07
N VAL A 141 13.64 -10.22 -8.29
CA VAL A 141 14.52 -10.73 -7.25
C VAL A 141 15.64 -11.51 -7.92
N THR A 142 16.89 -11.09 -7.72
CA THR A 142 18.07 -11.87 -8.14
C THR A 142 18.48 -12.80 -6.99
N LEU A 143 18.73 -14.07 -7.32
CA LEU A 143 19.25 -15.09 -6.41
C LEU A 143 20.67 -14.78 -5.93
#